data_AF-A0A6L5F7T0-F1
#
_entry.id   AF-A0A6L5F7T0-F1
#
_cell.length_a   1.000
_cell.length_b   1.000
_cell.length_c   1.000
_cell.angle_alpha   90.00
_cell.angle_beta   90.00
_cell.angle_gamma   90.00
#
_symmetry.space_group_name_H-M   'P 1'
#
loop_
_entity.id
_entity.type
_entity.pdbx_description
1 polymer ?
#
loop_
_entity_poly.entity_id
_entity_poly.type
_entity_poly.pdbx_seq_one_letter_code
_entity_poly.pdbx_strand_id
1 'polypeptide(L)'
;MSDQEDNRLLLVVGLLMVLDLVSLTIGFIVDPEPFEPVATLLVGVGLWVPGVASVVGMMVSRSRWAYLTAWAFVVVCMVLLVVRPIGALWVISLLFTTTTAAGLIGLGVRSIVRTRPAATGPPGAAVVVALSMSALALAVGLAAARSAGWLELTVGMTGPLAAFWFIKTLPGALLLARVVWPAALLVAAPWMDRVPMVVVILASVTTAIAAWRPEVRTSVRPLTTKGSRVRIPPELAPREVLDSAGLDDKGRPE
;
A
#
# COMPACT_ATOMS: atom_id res chain seq x y z
N MET A 1 -24.56 1.60 -6.76
CA MET A 1 -23.26 1.10 -7.23
C MET A 1 -23.13 -0.36 -6.89
N SER A 2 -22.75 -1.16 -7.88
CA SER A 2 -22.45 -2.58 -7.67
C SER A 2 -21.12 -2.73 -6.92
N ASP A 3 -20.96 -3.80 -6.12
CA ASP A 3 -19.70 -4.08 -5.40
C ASP A 3 -18.47 -4.14 -6.31
N GLN A 4 -18.69 -4.43 -7.59
CA GLN A 4 -17.66 -4.46 -8.60
C GLN A 4 -17.17 -3.06 -8.99
N GLU A 5 -18.05 -2.05 -9.04
CA GLU A 5 -17.69 -0.65 -9.29
C GLU A 5 -16.91 -0.05 -8.13
N ASP A 6 -17.35 -0.29 -6.89
CA ASP A 6 -16.65 0.15 -5.67
C ASP A 6 -15.21 -0.39 -5.66
N ASN A 7 -15.04 -1.68 -6.01
CA ASN A 7 -13.73 -2.32 -6.08
C ASN A 7 -12.85 -1.73 -7.18
N ARG A 8 -13.40 -1.44 -8.36
CA ARG A 8 -12.66 -0.82 -9.47
C ARG A 8 -12.15 0.56 -9.09
N LEU A 9 -12.95 1.37 -8.41
CA LEU A 9 -12.54 2.71 -7.99
C LEU A 9 -11.41 2.67 -6.96
N LEU A 10 -11.55 1.85 -5.92
CA LEU A 10 -10.49 1.67 -4.94
C LEU A 10 -9.19 1.15 -5.61
N LEU A 11 -9.31 0.28 -6.61
CA LEU A 11 -8.16 -0.25 -7.35
C LEU A 11 -7.43 0.83 -8.15
N VAL A 12 -8.18 1.68 -8.86
CA VAL A 12 -7.60 2.79 -9.62
C VAL A 12 -6.90 3.76 -8.69
N VAL A 13 -7.53 4.16 -7.59
CA VAL A 13 -6.93 5.08 -6.61
C VAL A 13 -5.70 4.46 -5.94
N GLY A 14 -5.78 3.19 -5.53
CA GLY A 14 -4.65 2.48 -4.95
C GLY A 14 -3.48 2.34 -5.93
N LEU A 15 -3.76 2.08 -7.21
CA LEU A 15 -2.74 2.01 -8.25
C LEU A 15 -2.08 3.37 -8.46
N LEU A 16 -2.87 4.45 -8.55
CA LEU A 16 -2.34 5.81 -8.71
C LEU A 16 -1.43 6.20 -7.53
N MET A 17 -1.80 5.85 -6.28
CA MET A 17 -0.93 6.06 -5.12
C MET A 17 0.40 5.32 -5.23
N VAL A 18 0.39 4.07 -5.70
CA VAL A 18 1.62 3.29 -5.89
C VAL A 18 2.48 3.86 -7.01
N LEU A 19 1.87 4.30 -8.11
CA LEU A 19 2.57 4.94 -9.21
C LEU A 19 3.18 6.29 -8.79
N ASP A 20 2.48 7.06 -7.95
CA ASP A 20 2.99 8.29 -7.36
C ASP A 20 4.23 8.02 -6.49
N LEU A 21 4.13 7.02 -5.60
CA LEU A 21 5.23 6.54 -4.77
C LEU A 21 6.46 6.14 -5.60
N VAL A 22 6.25 5.38 -6.67
CA VAL A 22 7.32 4.95 -7.58
C VAL A 22 7.92 6.16 -8.28
N SER A 23 7.10 7.03 -8.87
CA SER A 23 7.57 8.22 -9.59
C SER A 23 8.39 9.16 -8.71
N LEU A 24 7.90 9.45 -7.49
CA LEU A 24 8.64 10.28 -6.53
C LEU A 24 9.94 9.62 -6.10
N THR A 25 9.93 8.30 -5.85
CA THR A 25 11.16 7.55 -5.50
C THR A 25 12.19 7.63 -6.62
N ILE A 26 11.78 7.45 -7.88
CA ILE A 26 12.66 7.61 -9.05
C ILE A 26 13.20 9.03 -9.12
N GLY A 27 12.33 10.03 -8.95
CA GLY A 27 12.74 11.42 -8.84
C GLY A 27 13.86 11.59 -7.84
N PHE A 28 13.67 11.07 -6.61
CA PHE A 28 14.61 11.19 -5.49
C PHE A 28 15.94 10.48 -5.73
N ILE A 29 15.94 9.43 -6.53
CA ILE A 29 17.15 8.70 -6.91
C ILE A 29 17.91 9.42 -8.02
N VAL A 30 17.20 9.86 -9.07
CA VAL A 30 17.79 10.46 -10.26
C VAL A 30 18.27 11.87 -9.99
N ASP A 31 17.51 12.63 -9.22
CA ASP A 31 17.76 14.04 -8.92
C ASP A 31 17.42 14.30 -7.44
N PRO A 32 18.35 14.06 -6.50
CA PRO A 32 18.10 14.14 -5.07
C PRO A 32 17.95 15.58 -4.55
N GLU A 33 18.30 16.60 -5.33
CA GLU A 33 18.21 18.00 -4.89
C GLU A 33 16.75 18.39 -4.55
N PRO A 34 16.55 19.23 -3.51
CA PRO A 34 17.55 19.92 -2.67
C PRO A 34 18.00 19.11 -1.44
N PHE A 35 17.66 17.82 -1.36
CA PHE A 35 17.89 17.03 -0.15
C PHE A 35 19.24 16.31 -0.17
N GLU A 36 19.87 16.20 0.99
CA GLU A 36 21.01 15.30 1.17
C GLU A 36 20.58 13.83 1.01
N PRO A 37 21.47 12.93 0.56
CA PRO A 37 21.13 11.53 0.31
C PRO A 37 20.46 10.80 1.49
N VAL A 38 20.87 11.12 2.73
CA VAL A 38 20.29 10.54 3.95
C VAL A 38 18.88 11.08 4.21
N ALA A 39 18.66 12.38 3.97
CA ALA A 39 17.33 12.97 4.09
C ALA A 39 16.39 12.41 3.02
N THR A 40 16.88 12.23 1.79
CA THR A 40 16.16 11.57 0.69
C THR A 40 15.72 10.15 1.05
N LEU A 41 16.59 9.41 1.74
CA LEU A 41 16.29 8.07 2.25
C LEU A 41 15.18 8.10 3.31
N LEU A 42 15.28 9.00 4.29
CA LEU A 42 14.27 9.14 5.35
C LEU A 42 12.92 9.59 4.80
N VAL A 43 12.91 10.55 3.87
CA VAL A 43 11.71 11.02 3.18
C VAL A 43 11.08 9.89 2.38
N GLY A 44 11.89 9.13 1.66
CA GLY A 44 11.45 7.93 0.96
C GLY A 44 10.79 6.94 1.92
N VAL A 45 11.51 6.42 2.92
CA VAL A 45 10.95 5.49 3.93
C VAL A 45 9.66 6.04 4.53
N GLY A 46 9.67 7.33 4.90
CA GLY A 46 8.54 8.03 5.51
C GLY A 46 7.32 8.18 4.60
N LEU A 47 7.47 8.15 3.28
CA LEU A 47 6.39 8.12 2.28
C LEU A 47 5.87 6.71 2.04
N TRP A 48 6.78 5.73 1.96
CA TRP A 48 6.47 4.33 1.67
C TRP A 48 5.55 3.73 2.74
N VAL A 49 5.84 3.98 4.02
CA VAL A 49 5.05 3.46 5.14
C VAL A 49 3.58 3.87 5.07
N PRO A 50 3.23 5.17 5.05
CA PRO A 50 1.84 5.61 4.99
C PRO A 50 1.17 5.29 3.65
N GLY A 51 1.88 5.36 2.53
CA GLY A 51 1.28 5.05 1.22
C GLY A 51 0.89 3.57 1.10
N VAL A 52 1.76 2.64 1.50
CA VAL A 52 1.46 1.20 1.52
C VAL A 52 0.37 0.89 2.54
N ALA A 53 0.47 1.43 3.77
CA ALA A 53 -0.54 1.19 4.81
C ALA A 53 -1.93 1.70 4.36
N SER A 54 -1.98 2.85 3.70
CA SER A 54 -3.20 3.41 3.12
C SER A 54 -3.79 2.50 2.04
N VAL A 55 -2.98 2.07 1.06
CA VAL A 55 -3.45 1.18 -0.03
C VAL A 55 -3.94 -0.15 0.53
N VAL A 56 -3.20 -0.78 1.45
CA VAL A 56 -3.64 -2.01 2.15
C VAL A 56 -4.94 -1.77 2.90
N GLY A 57 -5.03 -0.70 3.69
CA GLY A 57 -6.20 -0.39 4.48
C GLY A 57 -7.44 -0.08 3.64
N MET A 58 -7.29 0.57 2.49
CA MET A 58 -8.38 0.83 1.56
C MET A 58 -8.82 -0.45 0.82
N MET A 59 -7.87 -1.26 0.36
CA MET A 59 -8.14 -2.47 -0.43
C MET A 59 -8.68 -3.62 0.41
N VAL A 60 -8.09 -3.85 1.59
CA VAL A 60 -8.36 -5.04 2.41
C VAL A 60 -9.41 -4.76 3.47
N SER A 61 -9.29 -3.67 4.22
CA SER A 61 -10.21 -3.36 5.33
C SER A 61 -11.30 -2.34 4.98
N ARG A 62 -11.14 -1.56 3.90
CA ARG A 62 -12.02 -0.43 3.52
C ARG A 62 -12.30 0.51 4.70
N SER A 63 -11.25 0.85 5.45
CA SER A 63 -11.33 1.49 6.76
C SER A 63 -11.15 3.02 6.72
N ARG A 64 -11.85 3.75 7.59
CA ARG A 64 -11.80 5.23 7.66
C ARG A 64 -10.40 5.79 7.92
N TRP A 65 -9.59 5.10 8.71
CA TRP A 65 -8.21 5.53 8.97
C TRP A 65 -7.38 5.49 7.69
N ALA A 66 -7.57 4.50 6.81
CA ALA A 66 -6.84 4.38 5.56
C ALA A 66 -7.10 5.57 4.62
N TYR A 67 -8.35 6.06 4.57
CA TYR A 67 -8.67 7.28 3.81
C TYR A 67 -7.97 8.52 4.36
N LEU A 68 -7.87 8.66 5.69
CA LEU A 68 -7.14 9.77 6.31
C LEU A 68 -5.64 9.67 6.04
N THR A 69 -5.08 8.46 6.12
CA THR A 69 -3.67 8.20 5.75
C THR A 69 -3.43 8.49 4.27
N ALA A 70 -4.38 8.17 3.37
CA ALA A 70 -4.28 8.51 1.95
C ALA A 70 -4.19 10.02 1.72
N TRP A 71 -5.00 10.80 2.43
CA TRP A 71 -4.95 12.26 2.37
C TRP A 71 -3.64 12.81 2.93
N ALA A 72 -3.19 12.32 4.09
CA ALA A 72 -1.91 12.71 4.66
C ALA A 72 -0.77 12.43 3.67
N PHE A 73 -0.78 11.26 3.03
CA PHE A 73 0.17 10.91 1.98
C PHE A 73 0.13 11.90 0.81
N VAL A 74 -1.05 12.20 0.25
CA VAL A 74 -1.21 13.16 -0.86
C VAL A 74 -0.70 14.55 -0.48
N VAL A 75 -0.99 15.03 0.74
CA VAL A 75 -0.50 16.32 1.23
C VAL A 75 1.02 16.33 1.32
N VAL A 76 1.63 15.26 1.85
CA VAL A 76 3.10 15.14 1.90
C VAL A 76 3.70 15.10 0.50
N CYS A 77 3.12 14.35 -0.44
CA CYS A 77 3.56 14.34 -1.84
C CYS A 77 3.51 15.75 -2.47
N MET A 78 2.42 16.49 -2.24
CA MET A 78 2.29 17.87 -2.72
C MET A 78 3.36 18.79 -2.13
N VAL A 79 3.62 18.70 -0.84
CA VAL A 79 4.69 19.49 -0.19
C VAL A 79 6.05 19.15 -0.80
N LEU A 80 6.35 17.87 -1.02
CA LEU A 80 7.60 17.45 -1.64
C LEU A 80 7.75 17.92 -3.09
N LEU A 81 6.65 17.96 -3.85
CA LEU A 81 6.64 18.53 -5.19
C LEU A 81 6.93 20.04 -5.17
N VAL A 82 6.45 20.78 -4.18
CA VAL A 82 6.75 22.23 -4.08
C VAL A 82 8.24 22.50 -3.86
N VAL A 83 8.92 21.63 -3.11
CA VAL A 83 10.34 21.83 -2.74
C VAL A 83 11.30 21.27 -3.78
N ARG A 84 10.83 20.40 -4.68
CA ARG A 84 11.64 19.80 -5.74
C ARG A 84 11.87 20.75 -6.93
N PRO A 85 13.01 20.62 -7.64
CA PRO A 85 13.16 21.24 -8.96
C PRO A 85 12.14 20.69 -9.96
N ILE A 86 11.72 21.57 -10.89
CA ILE A 86 10.75 21.24 -11.94
C ILE A 86 11.47 20.48 -13.06
N GLY A 87 10.98 19.29 -13.38
CA GLY A 87 11.48 18.44 -14.46
C GLY A 87 10.44 17.42 -14.93
N ALA A 88 10.81 16.51 -15.82
CA ALA A 88 9.87 15.52 -16.37
C ALA A 88 9.26 14.62 -15.27
N LEU A 89 10.08 14.12 -14.35
CA LEU A 89 9.62 13.29 -13.22
C LEU A 89 8.74 14.07 -12.24
N TRP A 90 8.97 15.38 -12.11
CA TRP A 90 8.11 16.26 -11.31
C TRP A 90 6.71 16.34 -11.93
N VAL A 91 6.61 16.53 -13.26
CA VAL A 91 5.32 16.59 -13.97
C VAL A 91 4.56 15.28 -13.84
N ILE A 92 5.24 14.14 -14.01
CA ILE A 92 4.63 12.81 -13.87
C ILE A 92 4.09 12.60 -12.45
N SER A 93 4.91 12.92 -11.44
CA SER A 93 4.50 12.81 -10.03
C SER A 93 3.32 13.73 -9.72
N LEU A 94 3.35 14.99 -10.18
CA LEU A 94 2.24 15.93 -10.02
C LEU A 94 0.94 15.39 -10.65
N LEU A 95 1.01 14.78 -11.84
CA LEU A 95 -0.13 14.17 -12.48
C LEU A 95 -0.71 13.03 -11.63
N PHE A 96 0.14 12.15 -11.08
CA PHE A 96 -0.31 11.07 -10.20
C PHE A 96 -0.86 11.59 -8.86
N THR A 97 -0.21 12.56 -8.22
CA THR A 97 -0.69 13.14 -6.96
C THR A 97 -2.03 13.86 -7.16
N THR A 98 -2.19 14.66 -8.23
CA THR A 98 -3.43 15.38 -8.51
C THR A 98 -4.57 14.45 -8.91
N THR A 99 -4.32 13.43 -9.73
CA THR A 99 -5.34 12.42 -10.08
C THR A 99 -5.72 11.55 -8.87
N THR A 100 -4.76 11.22 -7.99
CA THR A 100 -5.04 10.55 -6.71
C THR A 100 -5.93 11.43 -5.83
N ALA A 101 -5.60 12.71 -5.66
CA ALA A 101 -6.39 13.67 -4.89
C ALA A 101 -7.81 13.81 -5.46
N ALA A 102 -7.93 13.96 -6.79
CA ALA A 102 -9.20 14.01 -7.48
C ALA A 102 -10.00 12.71 -7.28
N GLY A 103 -9.34 11.55 -7.30
CA GLY A 103 -9.95 10.27 -7.00
C GLY A 103 -10.49 10.18 -5.57
N LEU A 104 -9.73 10.68 -4.59
CA LEU A 104 -10.13 10.71 -3.18
C LEU A 104 -11.29 11.67 -2.89
N ILE A 105 -11.41 12.79 -3.64
CA ILE A 105 -12.50 13.76 -3.54
C ILE A 105 -13.74 13.29 -4.33
N GLY A 106 -13.56 13.04 -5.62
CA GLY A 106 -14.64 13.01 -6.61
C GLY A 106 -15.26 11.63 -6.85
N LEU A 107 -14.54 10.54 -6.58
CA LEU A 107 -15.02 9.19 -6.94
C LEU A 107 -15.81 8.49 -5.83
N GLY A 108 -16.32 9.22 -4.83
CA GLY A 108 -17.11 8.60 -3.75
C GLY A 108 -16.32 7.60 -2.88
N VAL A 109 -14.98 7.62 -2.93
CA VAL A 109 -14.12 6.79 -2.06
C VAL A 109 -14.47 7.00 -0.60
N ARG A 110 -14.76 8.26 -0.22
CA ARG A 110 -15.17 8.63 1.14
C ARG A 110 -16.47 7.92 1.58
N SER A 111 -17.46 7.75 0.70
CA SER A 111 -18.69 7.04 1.03
C SER A 111 -18.47 5.54 1.14
N ILE A 112 -17.60 4.95 0.30
CA ILE A 112 -17.28 3.52 0.35
C ILE A 112 -16.56 3.19 1.68
N VAL A 113 -15.58 4.01 2.04
CA VAL A 113 -14.69 3.78 3.19
C VAL A 113 -15.34 4.15 4.55
N ARG A 114 -16.33 5.05 4.57
CA ARG A 114 -17.06 5.42 5.81
C ARG A 114 -17.97 4.31 6.35
N THR A 115 -18.24 3.26 5.58
CA THR A 115 -19.19 2.21 5.97
C THR A 115 -18.64 1.18 6.96
N ARG A 116 -17.34 1.24 7.31
CA ARG A 116 -16.71 0.24 8.19
C ARG A 116 -15.97 0.86 9.38
N PRO A 117 -16.03 0.22 10.56
CA PRO A 117 -15.51 0.79 11.81
C PRO A 117 -14.00 1.04 11.75
N ALA A 118 -13.56 2.13 12.38
CA ALA A 118 -12.15 2.55 12.41
C ALA A 118 -11.26 1.67 13.31
N ALA A 119 -11.87 0.85 14.17
CA ALA A 119 -11.18 0.10 15.24
C ALA A 119 -10.43 -1.15 14.75
N THR A 120 -10.75 -1.68 13.57
CA THR A 120 -9.94 -2.75 12.96
C THR A 120 -8.78 -2.11 12.21
N GLY A 121 -7.64 -2.03 12.89
CA GLY A 121 -6.35 -1.71 12.26
C GLY A 121 -6.07 -2.63 11.07
N PRO A 122 -5.10 -2.27 10.20
CA PRO A 122 -4.79 -3.12 9.07
C PRO A 122 -4.29 -4.49 9.56
N PRO A 123 -4.54 -5.58 8.81
CA PRO A 123 -3.93 -6.86 9.14
C PRO A 123 -2.41 -6.71 9.13
N GLY A 124 -1.80 -6.71 10.33
CA GLY A 124 -0.39 -6.34 10.51
C GLY A 124 0.55 -7.17 9.65
N ALA A 125 0.27 -8.45 9.46
CA ALA A 125 1.05 -9.33 8.59
C ALA A 125 1.02 -8.90 7.11
N ALA A 126 -0.12 -8.44 6.59
CA ALA A 126 -0.23 -7.98 5.19
C ALA A 126 0.49 -6.64 4.99
N VAL A 127 0.42 -5.75 5.98
CA VAL A 127 1.20 -4.49 5.98
C VAL A 127 2.68 -4.79 6.05
N VAL A 128 3.13 -5.69 6.91
CA VAL A 128 4.55 -6.06 7.02
C VAL A 128 5.07 -6.67 5.72
N VAL A 129 4.30 -7.54 5.05
CA VAL A 129 4.71 -8.11 3.75
C VAL A 129 4.75 -7.05 2.65
N ALA A 130 3.73 -6.18 2.58
CA ALA A 130 3.71 -5.12 1.60
C ALA A 130 4.83 -4.10 1.84
N LEU A 131 5.10 -3.77 3.11
CA LEU A 131 6.20 -2.92 3.52
C LEU A 131 7.55 -3.58 3.28
N SER A 132 7.73 -4.89 3.48
CA SER A 132 9.01 -5.55 3.21
C SER A 132 9.34 -5.56 1.72
N MET A 133 8.33 -5.78 0.86
CA MET A 133 8.46 -5.70 -0.60
C MET A 133 8.73 -4.26 -1.08
N SER A 134 8.20 -3.27 -0.36
CA SER A 134 8.31 -1.85 -0.70
C SER A 134 9.57 -1.17 -0.11
N ALA A 135 10.03 -1.59 1.06
CA ALA A 135 11.26 -1.13 1.68
C ALA A 135 12.49 -1.67 0.93
N LEU A 136 12.37 -2.88 0.36
CA LEU A 136 13.35 -3.43 -0.57
C LEU A 136 13.54 -2.50 -1.78
N ALA A 137 12.43 -2.05 -2.36
CA ALA A 137 12.45 -1.18 -3.53
C ALA A 137 13.24 0.10 -3.31
N LEU A 138 13.04 0.70 -2.13
CA LEU A 138 13.78 1.88 -1.71
C LEU A 138 15.27 1.56 -1.50
N ALA A 139 15.59 0.50 -0.77
CA ALA A 139 16.98 0.15 -0.45
C ALA A 139 17.80 -0.20 -1.70
N VAL A 140 17.18 -0.83 -2.70
CA VAL A 140 17.81 -1.14 -4.00
C VAL A 140 17.90 0.12 -4.87
N GLY A 141 16.86 0.95 -4.91
CA GLY A 141 16.89 2.22 -5.64
C GLY A 141 17.98 3.18 -5.14
N LEU A 142 18.21 3.21 -3.83
CA LEU A 142 19.28 4.00 -3.21
C LEU A 142 20.67 3.46 -3.48
N ALA A 143 20.81 2.13 -3.60
CA ALA A 143 22.04 1.52 -4.05
C ALA A 143 22.29 1.84 -5.54
N ALA A 144 21.25 1.83 -6.37
CA ALA A 144 21.30 2.20 -7.78
C ALA A 144 21.76 3.65 -8.00
N ALA A 145 21.39 4.57 -7.10
CA ALA A 145 21.83 5.96 -7.11
C ALA A 145 23.38 6.08 -7.08
N ARG A 146 24.07 5.07 -6.54
CA ARG A 146 25.53 5.03 -6.44
C ARG A 146 26.21 4.24 -7.56
N SER A 147 25.51 3.31 -8.20
CA SER A 147 26.09 2.37 -9.19
C SER A 147 25.59 2.57 -10.63
N ALA A 148 24.63 3.46 -10.87
CA ALA A 148 24.02 3.74 -12.18
C ALA A 148 23.55 2.48 -12.95
N GLY A 149 23.21 1.40 -12.24
CA GLY A 149 22.71 0.19 -12.85
C GLY A 149 21.19 0.24 -13.05
N TRP A 150 20.77 0.11 -14.31
CA TRP A 150 19.35 0.01 -14.70
C TRP A 150 18.65 -1.20 -14.06
N LEU A 151 19.42 -2.23 -13.69
CA LEU A 151 18.95 -3.47 -13.09
C LEU A 151 18.46 -3.24 -11.66
N GLU A 152 19.20 -2.47 -10.86
CA GLU A 152 18.83 -2.08 -9.51
C GLU A 152 17.60 -1.16 -9.52
N LEU A 153 17.52 -0.21 -10.46
CA LEU A 153 16.31 0.58 -10.66
C LEU A 153 15.10 -0.28 -11.01
N THR A 154 15.27 -1.25 -11.93
CA THR A 154 14.17 -2.14 -12.36
C THR A 154 13.68 -3.00 -11.20
N VAL A 155 14.58 -3.60 -10.43
CA VAL A 155 14.27 -4.38 -9.24
C VAL A 155 13.64 -3.51 -8.15
N GLY A 156 14.14 -2.29 -8.00
CA GLY A 156 13.56 -1.27 -7.15
C GLY A 156 12.10 -1.02 -7.51
N MET A 157 11.80 -0.68 -8.76
CA MET A 157 10.45 -0.30 -9.21
C MET A 157 9.43 -1.45 -9.18
N THR A 158 9.88 -2.69 -9.25
CA THR A 158 8.99 -3.86 -9.35
C THR A 158 8.54 -4.38 -7.97
N GLY A 159 9.24 -4.03 -6.89
CA GLY A 159 8.84 -4.32 -5.50
C GLY A 159 7.46 -3.75 -5.10
N PRO A 160 7.19 -2.45 -5.24
CA PRO A 160 5.88 -1.83 -5.04
C PRO A 160 4.77 -2.42 -5.87
N LEU A 161 5.05 -2.73 -7.13
CA LEU A 161 4.08 -3.35 -8.02
C LEU A 161 3.76 -4.76 -7.51
N ALA A 162 4.76 -5.54 -7.10
CA ALA A 162 4.57 -6.84 -6.48
C ALA A 162 3.77 -6.73 -5.18
N ALA A 163 4.02 -5.71 -4.35
CA ALA A 163 3.26 -5.43 -3.13
C ALA A 163 1.79 -5.09 -3.45
N PHE A 164 1.54 -4.25 -4.45
CA PHE A 164 0.19 -3.91 -4.91
C PHE A 164 -0.55 -5.14 -5.46
N TRP A 165 0.13 -5.95 -6.27
CA TRP A 165 -0.41 -7.20 -6.80
C TRP A 165 -0.74 -8.21 -5.71
N PHE A 166 0.12 -8.31 -4.69
CA PHE A 166 -0.12 -9.12 -3.50
C PHE A 166 -1.40 -8.66 -2.76
N ILE A 167 -1.57 -7.35 -2.57
CA ILE A 167 -2.75 -6.75 -1.93
C ILE A 167 -4.04 -7.00 -2.71
N LYS A 168 -3.97 -7.08 -4.04
CA LYS A 168 -5.13 -7.31 -4.91
C LYS A 168 -5.75 -8.71 -4.79
N THR A 169 -5.07 -9.64 -4.12
CA THR A 169 -5.55 -11.01 -3.84
C THR A 169 -6.06 -11.75 -5.10
N LEU A 170 -5.50 -11.45 -6.29
CA LEU A 170 -5.88 -12.16 -7.52
C LEU A 170 -5.52 -13.65 -7.40
N PRO A 171 -6.31 -14.57 -7.98
CA PRO A 171 -5.90 -15.97 -8.11
C PRO A 171 -4.52 -16.03 -8.81
N GLY A 172 -3.50 -16.54 -8.11
CA GLY A 172 -2.12 -16.56 -8.59
C GLY A 172 -1.20 -15.44 -8.09
N ALA A 173 -1.73 -14.34 -7.55
CA ALA A 173 -0.91 -13.25 -6.98
C ALA A 173 -0.10 -13.70 -5.75
N LEU A 174 -0.65 -14.63 -4.96
CA LEU A 174 0.09 -15.28 -3.87
C LEU A 174 1.28 -16.08 -4.39
N LEU A 175 1.16 -16.75 -5.53
CA LEU A 175 2.26 -17.51 -6.15
C LEU A 175 3.34 -16.58 -6.71
N LEU A 176 2.90 -15.50 -7.35
CA LEU A 176 3.79 -14.42 -7.82
C LEU A 176 4.57 -13.80 -6.65
N ALA A 177 3.89 -13.42 -5.57
CA ALA A 177 4.52 -12.79 -4.41
C ALA A 177 5.39 -13.75 -3.57
N ARG A 178 5.02 -15.04 -3.50
CA ARG A 178 5.73 -16.04 -2.68
C ARG A 178 6.91 -16.68 -3.36
N VAL A 179 6.83 -16.86 -4.69
CA VAL A 179 7.75 -17.72 -5.42
C VAL A 179 8.39 -16.94 -6.55
N VAL A 180 7.60 -16.44 -7.50
CA VAL A 180 8.14 -15.82 -8.73
C VAL A 180 8.96 -14.58 -8.40
N TRP A 181 8.45 -13.72 -7.53
CA TRP A 181 9.10 -12.46 -7.18
C TRP A 181 10.38 -12.67 -6.36
N PRO A 182 10.38 -13.40 -5.22
CA PRO A 182 11.63 -13.72 -4.52
C PRO A 182 12.64 -14.49 -5.38
N ALA A 183 12.19 -15.39 -6.25
CA ALA A 183 13.09 -16.10 -7.16
C ALA A 183 13.71 -15.16 -8.20
N ALA A 184 12.92 -14.27 -8.81
CA ALA A 184 13.43 -13.27 -9.76
C ALA A 184 14.47 -12.35 -9.10
N LEU A 185 14.23 -11.96 -7.84
CA LEU A 185 15.17 -11.16 -7.05
C LEU A 185 16.48 -11.92 -6.76
N LEU A 186 16.39 -13.17 -6.32
CA LEU A 186 17.57 -14.01 -6.07
C LEU A 186 18.36 -14.29 -7.35
N VAL A 187 17.66 -14.46 -8.49
CA VAL A 187 18.27 -14.59 -9.79
C VAL A 187 18.97 -13.28 -10.15
N ALA A 188 18.35 -12.12 -9.93
CA ALA A 188 18.93 -10.81 -10.25
C ALA A 188 20.17 -10.44 -9.39
N ALA A 189 20.25 -10.95 -8.16
CA ALA A 189 21.26 -10.56 -7.16
C ALA A 189 22.73 -10.69 -7.59
N PRO A 190 23.19 -11.75 -8.31
CA PRO A 190 24.59 -11.91 -8.71
C PRO A 190 25.07 -10.87 -9.73
N TRP A 191 24.15 -10.15 -10.39
CA TRP A 191 24.48 -9.10 -11.35
C TRP A 191 24.43 -7.69 -10.73
N MET A 192 24.25 -7.60 -9.41
CA MET A 192 24.24 -6.34 -8.68
C MET A 192 25.56 -6.12 -7.93
N ASP A 193 25.81 -4.85 -7.59
CA ASP A 193 26.88 -4.52 -6.65
C ASP A 193 26.68 -5.16 -5.27
N ARG A 194 27.77 -5.27 -4.50
CA ARG A 194 27.80 -6.03 -3.23
C ARG A 194 26.73 -5.61 -2.23
N VAL A 195 26.49 -4.31 -2.08
CA VAL A 195 25.49 -3.76 -1.15
C VAL A 195 24.06 -4.08 -1.60
N PRO A 196 23.62 -3.72 -2.82
CA PRO A 196 22.28 -4.08 -3.30
C PRO A 196 22.06 -5.59 -3.35
N MET A 197 23.07 -6.37 -3.72
CA MET A 197 23.01 -7.84 -3.69
C MET A 197 22.61 -8.37 -2.31
N VAL A 198 23.29 -7.93 -1.24
CA VAL A 198 22.98 -8.37 0.13
C VAL A 198 21.56 -7.97 0.55
N VAL A 199 21.16 -6.74 0.23
CA VAL A 199 19.82 -6.23 0.53
C VAL A 199 18.74 -7.05 -0.19
N VAL A 200 18.95 -7.35 -1.47
CA VAL A 200 18.03 -8.15 -2.30
C VAL A 200 17.92 -9.58 -1.78
N ILE A 201 19.04 -10.21 -1.42
CA ILE A 201 19.02 -11.57 -0.85
C ILE A 201 18.25 -11.59 0.47
N LEU A 202 18.57 -10.70 1.41
CA LEU A 202 17.90 -10.62 2.71
C LEU A 202 16.40 -10.36 2.57
N ALA A 203 16.03 -9.43 1.71
CA ALA A 203 14.62 -9.12 1.48
C ALA A 203 13.87 -10.24 0.77
N SER A 204 14.51 -10.96 -0.15
CA SER A 204 13.92 -12.12 -0.82
C SER A 204 13.64 -13.23 0.17
N VAL A 205 14.60 -13.53 1.05
CA VAL A 205 14.47 -14.55 2.09
C VAL A 205 13.40 -14.16 3.10
N THR A 206 13.43 -12.93 3.61
CA THR A 206 12.44 -12.45 4.58
C THR A 206 11.03 -12.39 3.98
N THR A 207 10.89 -11.93 2.73
CA THR A 207 9.59 -11.91 2.02
C THR A 207 9.09 -13.32 1.77
N ALA A 208 9.95 -14.25 1.34
CA ALA A 208 9.57 -15.65 1.18
C ALA A 208 9.06 -16.23 2.50
N ILE A 209 9.82 -16.11 3.60
CA ILE A 209 9.43 -16.61 4.93
C ILE A 209 8.12 -15.97 5.39
N ALA A 210 8.00 -14.65 5.29
CA ALA A 210 6.82 -13.92 5.74
C ALA A 210 5.58 -14.30 4.91
N ALA A 211 5.70 -14.43 3.60
CA ALA A 211 4.58 -14.71 2.70
C ALA A 211 3.98 -16.11 2.92
N TRP A 212 4.74 -17.06 3.49
CA TRP A 212 4.26 -18.41 3.86
C TRP A 212 3.58 -18.48 5.22
N ARG A 213 3.58 -17.39 6.02
CA ARG A 213 2.91 -17.41 7.33
C ARG A 213 1.40 -17.65 7.18
N PRO A 214 0.78 -18.46 8.06
CA PRO A 214 -0.66 -18.74 8.01
C PRO A 214 -1.53 -17.48 8.06
N GLU A 215 -1.11 -16.49 8.85
CA GLU A 215 -1.73 -15.17 9.00
C GLU A 215 -1.85 -14.40 7.68
N VAL A 216 -0.88 -14.57 6.78
CA VAL A 216 -0.86 -13.94 5.46
C VAL A 216 -1.88 -14.64 4.55
N ARG A 217 -2.01 -15.95 4.66
CA ARG A 217 -3.00 -16.73 3.90
C ARG A 217 -4.44 -16.39 4.32
N THR A 218 -4.66 -16.13 5.62
CA THR A 218 -5.98 -15.79 6.16
C THR A 218 -6.36 -14.33 5.92
N SER A 219 -5.41 -13.41 5.90
CA SER A 219 -5.64 -11.97 5.62
C SER A 219 -5.85 -11.64 4.14
N VAL A 220 -5.36 -12.48 3.23
CA VAL A 220 -5.58 -12.36 1.77
C VAL A 220 -6.93 -12.93 1.33
N ARG A 221 -7.65 -13.65 2.22
CA ARG A 221 -9.09 -13.82 2.00
C ARG A 221 -9.76 -12.49 2.31
N PRO A 222 -10.62 -11.95 1.42
CA PRO A 222 -11.33 -10.71 1.71
C PRO A 222 -12.02 -10.88 3.07
N LEU A 223 -11.57 -10.12 4.06
CA LEU A 223 -11.94 -10.32 5.46
C LEU A 223 -13.43 -10.09 5.71
N THR A 224 -14.21 -9.69 4.72
CA THR A 224 -15.66 -9.56 4.86
C THR A 224 -16.30 -9.38 3.49
N THR A 225 -17.07 -10.39 3.08
CA THR A 225 -18.32 -10.20 2.33
C THR A 225 -19.01 -8.95 2.88
N LYS A 226 -19.45 -8.00 2.03
CA LYS A 226 -20.27 -6.85 2.46
C LYS A 226 -21.42 -7.39 3.31
N GLY A 227 -21.31 -7.23 4.63
CA GLY A 227 -22.16 -7.93 5.56
C GLY A 227 -22.12 -9.45 5.36
N SER A 228 -21.22 -10.13 6.07
CA SER A 228 -21.76 -11.20 6.90
C SER A 228 -22.73 -10.51 7.86
N ARG A 229 -23.96 -10.27 7.39
CA ARG A 229 -25.13 -10.13 8.23
C ARG A 229 -25.36 -11.50 8.85
N VAL A 230 -24.40 -12.03 9.60
CA VAL A 230 -24.80 -12.86 10.72
C VAL A 230 -25.59 -11.88 11.55
N ARG A 231 -26.92 -12.02 11.49
CA ARG A 231 -27.79 -11.40 12.47
C ARG A 231 -27.19 -11.83 13.79
N ILE A 232 -26.47 -10.93 14.44
CA ILE A 232 -26.16 -11.10 15.85
C ILE A 232 -27.55 -11.05 16.46
N PRO A 233 -28.05 -12.17 17.02
CA PRO A 233 -29.30 -12.15 17.75
C PRO A 233 -29.21 -10.98 18.74
N PRO A 234 -30.27 -10.19 18.92
CA PRO A 234 -30.25 -9.06 19.85
C PRO A 234 -29.79 -9.49 21.26
N GLU A 235 -30.05 -10.74 21.63
CA GLU A 235 -29.58 -11.42 22.85
C GLU A 235 -28.04 -11.44 23.02
N LEU A 236 -27.26 -11.34 21.94
CA LEU A 236 -25.80 -11.38 21.93
C LEU A 236 -25.16 -10.01 21.63
N ALA A 237 -25.98 -8.99 21.36
CA ALA A 237 -25.50 -7.64 21.12
C ALA A 237 -25.27 -6.91 22.46
N PRO A 238 -24.13 -6.24 22.67
CA PRO A 238 -23.94 -5.37 23.84
C PRO A 238 -25.03 -4.28 23.88
N ARG A 239 -25.58 -3.99 25.07
CA ARG A 239 -26.68 -3.02 25.24
C ARG A 239 -26.38 -1.65 24.64
N GLU A 240 -25.14 -1.17 24.76
CA GLU A 240 -24.73 0.11 24.17
C GLU A 240 -24.95 0.17 22.66
N VAL A 241 -24.88 -0.97 21.96
CA VAL A 241 -25.12 -1.07 20.52
C VAL A 241 -26.61 -1.08 20.20
N LEU A 242 -27.43 -1.75 21.01
CA LEU A 242 -28.89 -1.79 20.87
C LEU A 242 -29.51 -0.41 21.12
N ASP A 243 -29.08 0.26 22.20
CA ASP A 243 -29.54 1.61 22.55
C ASP A 243 -29.15 2.63 21.47
N SER A 244 -27.93 2.54 20.93
CA SER A 244 -27.47 3.42 19.85
C SER A 244 -28.22 3.20 18.53
N ALA A 245 -28.86 2.04 18.37
CA ALA A 245 -29.66 1.67 17.21
C ALA A 245 -31.16 1.90 17.41
N GLY A 246 -31.60 2.34 18.61
CA GLY A 246 -33.02 2.52 18.96
C GLY A 246 -33.79 1.20 18.99
N LEU A 247 -33.13 0.11 19.43
CA LEU A 247 -33.71 -1.23 19.47
C LEU A 247 -33.77 -1.75 20.92
N ASP A 248 -34.86 -2.39 21.31
CA ASP A 248 -35.01 -3.05 22.61
C ASP A 248 -34.13 -4.32 22.74
N ASP A 249 -34.10 -4.91 23.94
CA ASP A 249 -33.39 -6.18 24.24
C ASP A 249 -33.83 -7.37 23.35
N LYS A 250 -34.88 -7.21 22.52
CA LYS A 250 -35.40 -8.20 21.56
C LYS A 250 -35.24 -7.75 20.09
N GLY A 251 -34.53 -6.65 19.84
CA GLY A 251 -34.25 -6.12 18.50
C GLY A 251 -35.46 -5.45 17.84
N ARG A 252 -36.44 -4.97 18.61
CA ARG A 252 -37.60 -4.20 18.12
C ARG A 252 -37.34 -2.70 18.25
N PRO A 253 -37.81 -1.88 17.30
CA PRO A 253 -37.68 -0.43 17.42
C PRO A 253 -38.45 0.09 18.64
N GLU A 254 -37.78 0.93 19.44
CA GLU A 254 -38.41 1.75 20.48
C GLU A 254 -39.23 2.91 19.90
#